data_AF-A0A428U4A7-F1
#
_entry.id   AF-A0A428U4A7-F1
#
_cell.length_a   1.000
_cell.length_b   1.000
_cell.length_c   1.000
_cell.angle_alpha   90.00
_cell.angle_beta   90.00
_cell.angle_gamma   90.00
#
_symmetry.space_group_name_H-M   'P 1'
#
loop_
_entity.id
_entity.type
_entity.pdbx_description
1 polymer ?
#
loop_
_entity_poly.entity_id
_entity_poly.type
_entity_poly.pdbx_seq_one_letter_code
_entity_poly.pdbx_strand_id
1 'polypeptide(L)'
;MTVSKSNILEHRNLVLATGSWTNRLVPDMGHNLSAVGQPIAFVQLTAEEAKRLQRMSVMQIFDTGMFTFPPTPDTYRLKIAHHGYGYASNFQSVDGRSVSSPKLIGNNAAAGFLPQDAEEALRAGFRKCFPEFGDRPWESLRMCWYQDTLDGDFVVDHHPDTEGLFFATGGSGHAFKFLPVLGRNVADVFEGKVSEELREKWRIQPLSRRDPKQPMGQDGSRGGPVLRRLSVKEQSKL
;
A
#
# COMPACT_ATOMS: atom_id res chain seq x y z
N MET A 1 11.92 -15.71 -13.93
CA MET A 1 12.07 -17.07 -13.38
C MET A 1 10.94 -17.28 -12.38
N THR A 2 9.96 -18.14 -12.67
CA THR A 2 8.85 -18.41 -11.75
C THR A 2 9.26 -19.60 -10.89
N VAL A 3 9.42 -19.38 -9.59
CA VAL A 3 9.85 -20.42 -8.65
C VAL A 3 8.60 -21.20 -8.21
N SER A 4 8.51 -22.48 -8.57
CA SER A 4 7.52 -23.40 -8.01
C SER A 4 7.93 -23.83 -6.59
N LYS A 5 7.02 -24.46 -5.84
CA LYS A 5 7.13 -24.77 -4.38
C LYS A 5 8.38 -25.58 -3.94
N SER A 6 9.29 -25.94 -4.83
CA SER A 6 10.41 -26.85 -4.55
C SER A 6 11.74 -26.46 -5.21
N ASN A 7 11.80 -25.35 -5.97
CA ASN A 7 13.05 -24.93 -6.60
C ASN A 7 13.81 -23.99 -5.65
N ILE A 8 15.00 -24.41 -5.24
CA ILE A 8 15.95 -23.55 -4.51
C ILE A 8 16.74 -22.76 -5.54
N LEU A 9 16.77 -21.44 -5.38
CA LEU A 9 17.63 -20.55 -6.17
C LEU A 9 18.72 -20.01 -5.25
N GLU A 10 19.97 -20.39 -5.52
CA GLU A 10 21.13 -19.94 -4.77
C GLU A 10 21.73 -18.70 -5.43
N HIS A 11 21.89 -17.64 -4.64
CA HIS A 11 22.48 -16.39 -5.08
C HIS A 11 23.30 -15.78 -3.95
N ARG A 12 24.40 -15.09 -4.30
CA ARG A 12 25.20 -14.33 -3.32
C ARG A 12 24.43 -13.15 -2.74
N ASN A 13 23.62 -12.49 -3.57
CA ASN A 13 22.80 -11.35 -3.19
C ASN A 13 21.35 -11.60 -3.57
N LEU A 14 20.42 -11.30 -2.66
CA LEU A 14 18.99 -11.39 -2.84
C LEU A 14 18.36 -10.03 -2.53
N VAL A 15 17.74 -9.41 -3.54
CA VAL A 15 16.98 -8.16 -3.39
C VAL A 15 15.49 -8.47 -3.21
N LEU A 16 14.94 -8.14 -2.05
CA LEU A 16 13.51 -8.27 -1.75
C LEU A 16 12.76 -6.97 -1.99
N ALA A 17 12.12 -6.90 -3.17
CA ALA A 17 11.19 -5.84 -3.56
C ALA A 17 9.73 -6.31 -3.51
N THR A 18 9.35 -7.04 -2.47
CA THR A 18 8.07 -7.75 -2.37
C THR A 18 6.94 -6.93 -1.72
N GLY A 19 7.05 -5.60 -1.68
CA GLY A 19 6.00 -4.70 -1.16
C GLY A 19 5.37 -5.17 0.15
N SER A 20 4.04 -5.19 0.21
CA SER A 20 3.24 -5.59 1.39
C SER A 20 3.43 -7.04 1.88
N TRP A 21 4.08 -7.89 1.08
CA TRP A 21 4.39 -9.27 1.49
C TRP A 21 5.67 -9.38 2.31
N THR A 22 6.54 -8.35 2.34
CA THR A 22 7.87 -8.42 2.98
C THR A 22 7.79 -8.91 4.44
N ASN A 23 6.89 -8.35 5.25
CA ASN A 23 6.70 -8.74 6.67
C ASN A 23 6.32 -10.19 6.91
N ARG A 24 5.70 -10.81 5.90
CA ARG A 24 5.27 -12.20 5.99
C ARG A 24 6.36 -13.16 5.50
N LEU A 25 7.22 -12.69 4.60
CA LEU A 25 8.27 -13.47 3.94
C LEU A 25 9.57 -13.49 4.74
N VAL A 26 9.90 -12.41 5.45
CA VAL A 26 11.15 -12.32 6.22
C VAL A 26 10.84 -12.23 7.71
N PRO A 27 11.37 -13.15 8.54
CA PRO A 27 11.30 -13.01 9.99
C PRO A 27 12.01 -11.73 10.46
N ASP A 28 11.80 -11.33 11.71
CA ASP A 28 12.48 -10.20 12.39
C ASP A 28 12.29 -8.78 11.82
N MET A 29 11.64 -8.60 10.67
CA MET A 29 11.27 -7.27 10.14
C MET A 29 10.07 -6.62 10.84
N GLY A 30 9.27 -7.41 11.55
CA GLY A 30 7.84 -7.19 11.85
C GLY A 30 7.42 -5.99 12.69
N HIS A 31 8.31 -5.03 13.01
CA HIS A 31 7.89 -3.75 13.60
C HIS A 31 8.32 -2.50 12.82
N ASN A 32 9.17 -2.61 11.79
CA ASN A 32 9.59 -1.46 10.97
C ASN A 32 8.67 -1.18 9.79
N LEU A 33 7.83 -2.15 9.47
CA LEU A 33 6.97 -2.16 8.29
C LEU A 33 5.60 -2.66 8.73
N SER A 34 4.54 -2.12 8.13
CA SER A 34 3.18 -2.59 8.36
C SER A 34 2.40 -2.60 7.05
N ALA A 35 1.87 -3.76 6.67
CA ALA A 35 1.00 -3.83 5.51
C ALA A 35 -0.38 -3.27 5.87
N VAL A 36 -0.90 -2.38 5.04
CA VAL A 36 -2.19 -1.72 5.31
C VAL A 36 -3.02 -1.73 4.03
N GLY A 37 -4.24 -2.26 4.11
CA GLY A 37 -5.22 -2.22 3.04
C GLY A 37 -5.91 -0.86 2.96
N GLN A 38 -5.99 -0.29 1.76
CA GLN A 38 -6.68 0.94 1.43
C GLN A 38 -7.87 0.66 0.50
N PRO A 39 -9.07 1.12 0.87
CA PRO A 39 -10.27 0.97 0.05
C PRO A 39 -10.22 1.77 -1.25
N ILE A 40 -10.65 1.13 -2.35
CA ILE A 40 -10.82 1.76 -3.66
C ILE A 40 -12.16 1.30 -4.24
N ALA A 41 -12.91 2.24 -4.82
CA ALA A 41 -14.10 1.96 -5.60
C ALA A 41 -14.02 2.61 -6.98
N PHE A 42 -14.71 1.99 -7.94
CA PHE A 42 -14.86 2.49 -9.29
C PHE A 42 -16.33 2.65 -9.63
N VAL A 43 -16.62 3.68 -10.42
CA VAL A 43 -17.92 3.93 -11.02
C VAL A 43 -17.75 4.01 -12.52
N GLN A 44 -18.66 3.38 -13.27
CA GLN A 44 -18.71 3.48 -14.72
C GLN A 44 -19.43 4.77 -15.12
N LEU A 45 -18.76 5.61 -15.92
CA LEU A 45 -19.36 6.78 -16.55
C LEU A 45 -19.82 6.46 -17.98
N THR A 46 -20.74 7.27 -18.49
CA THR A 46 -20.96 7.35 -19.95
C THR A 46 -19.81 8.10 -20.63
N ALA A 47 -19.74 8.01 -21.95
CA ALA A 47 -18.74 8.74 -22.73
C ALA A 47 -18.89 10.27 -22.57
N GLU A 48 -20.13 10.78 -22.53
CA GLU A 48 -20.39 12.22 -22.33
C GLU A 48 -19.94 12.69 -20.94
N GLU A 49 -20.25 11.92 -19.90
CA GLU A 49 -19.86 12.22 -18.52
C GLU A 49 -18.33 12.19 -18.36
N ALA A 50 -17.67 11.17 -18.93
CA ALA A 50 -16.22 11.07 -18.91
C ALA A 50 -15.56 12.24 -19.66
N LYS A 51 -16.12 12.64 -20.82
CA LYS A 51 -15.64 13.80 -21.58
C LYS A 51 -15.76 15.10 -20.79
N ARG A 52 -16.83 15.28 -20.01
CA ARG A 52 -17.01 16.43 -19.11
C ARG A 52 -15.97 16.43 -17.99
N LEU A 53 -15.67 15.27 -17.41
CA LEU A 53 -14.74 15.14 -16.28
C LEU A 53 -13.28 14.95 -16.69
N GLN A 54 -12.94 14.72 -17.96
CA GLN A 54 -11.57 14.38 -18.37
C GLN A 54 -10.51 15.45 -18.00
N ARG A 55 -10.92 16.72 -17.84
CA ARG A 55 -10.05 17.85 -17.49
C ARG A 55 -10.15 18.28 -16.03
N MET A 56 -10.86 17.51 -15.21
CA MET A 56 -10.92 17.81 -13.78
C MET A 56 -9.53 17.73 -13.15
N SER A 57 -9.28 18.50 -12.10
CA SER A 57 -8.08 18.31 -11.29
C SER A 57 -8.16 17.00 -10.52
N VAL A 58 -6.99 16.46 -10.13
CA VAL A 58 -6.95 15.50 -9.03
C VAL A 58 -7.50 16.19 -7.79
N MET A 59 -8.47 15.56 -7.12
CA MET A 59 -9.08 16.11 -5.91
C MET A 59 -8.71 15.25 -4.72
N GLN A 60 -8.36 15.90 -3.61
CA GLN A 60 -8.13 15.26 -2.33
C GLN A 60 -8.86 16.03 -1.24
N ILE A 61 -9.66 15.33 -0.43
CA ILE A 61 -10.36 15.89 0.71
C ILE A 61 -9.52 15.58 1.96
N PHE A 62 -8.76 16.58 2.42
CA PHE A 62 -7.81 16.42 3.52
C PHE A 62 -8.45 15.99 4.85
N ASP A 63 -9.72 16.35 5.09
CA ASP A 63 -10.45 15.98 6.33
C ASP A 63 -10.60 14.46 6.50
N THR A 64 -10.73 13.74 5.38
CA THR A 64 -11.12 12.34 5.31
C THR A 64 -10.09 11.48 4.60
N GLY A 65 -9.10 12.08 3.94
CA GLY A 65 -8.12 11.34 3.12
C GLY A 65 -8.69 10.79 1.82
N MET A 66 -9.90 11.20 1.42
CA MET A 66 -10.52 10.73 0.17
C MET A 66 -9.89 11.42 -1.03
N PHE A 67 -9.65 10.68 -2.11
CA PHE A 67 -9.07 11.25 -3.32
C PHE A 67 -9.61 10.59 -4.59
N THR A 68 -9.58 11.35 -5.68
CA THR A 68 -10.07 10.93 -7.00
C THR A 68 -9.22 11.56 -8.10
N PHE A 69 -9.23 10.91 -9.26
CA PHE A 69 -8.52 11.32 -10.47
C PHE A 69 -9.52 11.52 -11.59
N PRO A 70 -9.11 12.20 -12.69
CA PRO A 70 -9.86 12.13 -13.93
C PRO A 70 -10.24 10.70 -14.31
N PRO A 71 -11.39 10.50 -14.99
CA PRO A 71 -11.78 9.20 -15.49
C PRO A 71 -10.66 8.57 -16.32
N THR A 72 -10.49 7.25 -16.18
CA THR A 72 -9.50 6.53 -16.97
C THR A 72 -9.85 6.64 -18.46
N PRO A 73 -8.91 7.07 -19.33
CA PRO A 73 -9.13 7.09 -20.76
C PRO A 73 -9.65 5.74 -21.28
N ASP A 74 -10.49 5.78 -22.30
CA ASP A 74 -11.07 4.64 -23.03
C ASP A 74 -12.04 3.74 -22.25
N THR A 75 -11.84 3.58 -20.93
CA THR A 75 -12.70 2.77 -20.07
C THR A 75 -13.75 3.59 -19.33
N TYR A 76 -13.57 4.91 -19.25
CA TYR A 76 -14.49 5.86 -18.59
C TYR A 76 -14.74 5.53 -17.11
N ARG A 77 -13.82 4.79 -16.48
CA ARG A 77 -13.92 4.43 -15.06
C ARG A 77 -13.45 5.59 -14.20
N LEU A 78 -14.34 6.09 -13.37
CA LEU A 78 -14.04 7.08 -12.34
C LEU A 78 -13.66 6.35 -11.05
N LYS A 79 -12.47 6.64 -10.53
CA LYS A 79 -11.92 6.00 -9.33
C LYS A 79 -12.04 6.93 -8.13
N ILE A 80 -12.54 6.42 -7.01
CA ILE A 80 -12.38 7.05 -5.69
C ILE A 80 -11.61 6.10 -4.77
N ALA A 81 -10.71 6.66 -3.98
CA ALA A 81 -9.89 5.91 -3.04
C ALA A 81 -9.81 6.66 -1.71
N HIS A 82 -9.56 5.91 -0.65
CA HIS A 82 -9.35 6.43 0.69
C HIS A 82 -7.89 6.22 1.06
N HIS A 83 -7.17 7.31 1.35
CA HIS A 83 -5.80 7.31 1.87
C HIS A 83 -5.84 7.58 3.38
N GLY A 84 -6.30 6.58 4.13
CA GLY A 84 -6.44 6.66 5.58
C GLY A 84 -5.47 5.72 6.31
N TYR A 85 -5.67 5.54 7.61
CA TYR A 85 -4.93 4.54 8.38
C TYR A 85 -5.28 3.10 7.98
N GLY A 86 -6.39 2.90 7.27
CA GLY A 86 -6.70 1.67 6.53
C GLY A 86 -7.01 0.43 7.37
N TYR A 87 -6.78 -0.73 6.78
CA TYR A 87 -7.23 -2.03 7.28
C TYR A 87 -6.07 -3.02 7.42
N ALA A 88 -5.93 -3.63 8.59
CA ALA A 88 -4.94 -4.68 8.84
C ALA A 88 -5.58 -6.07 8.74
N SER A 89 -4.92 -6.98 8.04
CA SER A 89 -5.19 -8.42 8.14
C SER A 89 -4.40 -9.03 9.30
N ASN A 90 -4.67 -10.30 9.57
CA ASN A 90 -3.95 -11.10 10.53
C ASN A 90 -3.47 -12.40 9.88
N PHE A 91 -2.17 -12.50 9.68
CA PHE A 91 -1.48 -13.72 9.22
C PHE A 91 -0.38 -14.08 10.22
N GLN A 92 -0.08 -15.37 10.31
CA GLN A 92 1.11 -15.85 11.01
C GLN A 92 2.32 -15.71 10.08
N SER A 93 3.37 -15.04 10.54
CA SER A 93 4.69 -15.02 9.90
C SER A 93 5.44 -16.33 10.18
N VAL A 94 6.58 -16.52 9.49
CA VAL A 94 7.42 -17.72 9.62
C VAL A 94 7.92 -17.95 11.05
N ASP A 95 8.11 -16.87 11.81
CA ASP A 95 8.54 -16.89 13.22
C ASP A 95 7.37 -16.93 14.23
N GLY A 96 6.13 -17.12 13.77
CA GLY A 96 4.94 -17.26 14.63
C GLY A 96 4.36 -15.95 15.16
N ARG A 97 4.78 -14.79 14.66
CA ARG A 97 4.17 -13.49 14.99
C ARG A 97 2.91 -13.23 14.15
N SER A 98 1.99 -12.45 14.72
CA SER A 98 0.83 -11.91 14.02
C SER A 98 1.25 -10.67 13.21
N VAL A 99 1.18 -10.76 11.89
CA VAL A 99 1.51 -9.67 10.96
C VAL A 99 0.33 -9.36 10.03
N SER A 100 0.23 -8.10 9.61
CA SER A 100 -0.64 -7.71 8.51
C SER A 100 0.08 -7.96 7.18
N SER A 101 -0.62 -8.53 6.21
CA SER A 101 -0.11 -8.81 4.87
C SER A 101 -1.26 -9.18 3.91
N PRO A 102 -1.15 -8.96 2.60
CA PRO A 102 -2.01 -9.62 1.62
C PRO A 102 -1.90 -11.17 1.65
N LYS A 103 -2.85 -11.84 0.99
CA LYS A 103 -2.76 -13.27 0.69
C LYS A 103 -1.51 -13.52 -0.16
N LEU A 104 -0.72 -14.54 0.19
CA LEU A 104 0.46 -14.94 -0.59
C LEU A 104 0.10 -15.50 -1.97
N ILE A 105 -1.03 -16.20 -2.05
CA ILE A 105 -1.48 -16.90 -3.25
C ILE A 105 -2.78 -16.27 -3.73
N GLY A 106 -2.82 -15.96 -5.03
CA GLY A 106 -4.00 -15.39 -5.70
C GLY A 106 -3.91 -13.89 -5.93
N ASN A 107 -4.93 -13.36 -6.60
CA ASN A 107 -5.03 -11.95 -6.91
C ASN A 107 -5.79 -11.20 -5.81
N ASN A 108 -5.07 -10.47 -4.97
CA ASN A 108 -5.63 -9.66 -3.87
C ASN A 108 -6.56 -8.52 -4.36
N ALA A 109 -6.50 -8.15 -5.64
CA ALA A 109 -7.37 -7.14 -6.22
C ALA A 109 -8.69 -7.71 -6.80
N ALA A 110 -8.83 -9.04 -6.89
CA ALA A 110 -9.96 -9.70 -7.54
C ALA A 110 -11.14 -10.01 -6.61
N ALA A 111 -10.98 -9.79 -5.30
CA ALA A 111 -11.99 -10.14 -4.29
C ALA A 111 -13.33 -9.40 -4.46
N GLY A 112 -13.32 -8.18 -5.00
CA GLY A 112 -14.54 -7.37 -5.15
C GLY A 112 -15.19 -6.99 -3.81
N PHE A 113 -14.49 -7.16 -2.69
CA PHE A 113 -15.01 -6.96 -1.35
C PHE A 113 -14.29 -5.81 -0.65
N LEU A 114 -15.07 -5.02 0.08
CA LEU A 114 -14.61 -4.10 1.12
C LEU A 114 -15.44 -4.28 2.37
N PRO A 115 -14.88 -4.01 3.57
CA PRO A 115 -15.69 -3.89 4.77
C PRO A 115 -16.77 -2.81 4.64
N GLN A 116 -17.89 -2.99 5.34
CA GLN A 116 -19.04 -2.10 5.23
C GLN A 116 -18.68 -0.64 5.57
N ASP A 117 -17.91 -0.42 6.64
CA ASP A 117 -17.43 0.89 7.06
C ASP A 117 -16.53 1.57 5.99
N ALA A 118 -15.75 0.78 5.26
CA ALA A 118 -14.93 1.27 4.16
C ALA A 118 -15.79 1.75 2.98
N GLU A 119 -16.80 0.94 2.62
CA GLU A 119 -17.69 1.24 1.51
C GLU A 119 -18.57 2.47 1.81
N GLU A 120 -19.08 2.58 3.04
CA GLU A 120 -19.83 3.75 3.53
C GLU A 120 -18.98 5.02 3.49
N ALA A 121 -17.71 4.94 3.93
CA ALA A 121 -16.79 6.06 3.87
C ALA A 121 -16.51 6.49 2.41
N LEU A 122 -16.26 5.54 1.51
CA LEU A 122 -16.08 5.82 0.08
C LEU A 122 -17.33 6.46 -0.52
N ARG A 123 -18.52 5.98 -0.17
CA ARG A 123 -19.81 6.54 -0.63
C ARG A 123 -19.99 7.98 -0.15
N ALA A 124 -19.69 8.26 1.12
CA ALA A 124 -19.74 9.61 1.67
C ALA A 124 -18.75 10.56 0.98
N GLY A 125 -17.50 10.12 0.78
CA GLY A 125 -16.48 10.88 0.04
C GLY A 125 -16.88 11.12 -1.41
N PHE A 126 -17.48 10.12 -2.06
CA PHE A 126 -17.92 10.22 -3.44
C PHE A 126 -19.05 11.23 -3.61
N ARG A 127 -20.03 11.26 -2.70
CA ARG A 127 -21.09 12.29 -2.67
C ARG A 127 -20.54 13.70 -2.49
N LYS A 128 -19.45 13.88 -1.73
CA LYS A 128 -18.78 15.18 -1.58
C LYS A 128 -18.11 15.63 -2.89
N CYS A 129 -17.42 14.71 -3.57
CA CYS A 129 -16.71 15.01 -4.82
C CYS A 129 -17.63 15.17 -6.03
N PHE A 130 -18.65 14.31 -6.13
CA PHE A 130 -19.55 14.20 -7.29
C PHE A 130 -20.99 13.93 -6.83
N PRO A 131 -21.71 14.97 -6.35
CA PRO A 131 -23.08 14.83 -5.88
C PRO A 131 -24.00 14.18 -6.92
N GLU A 132 -23.81 14.47 -8.21
CA GLU A 132 -24.64 13.92 -9.30
C GLU A 132 -24.48 12.40 -9.51
N PHE A 133 -23.38 11.82 -9.03
CA PHE A 133 -23.11 10.38 -9.12
C PHE A 133 -23.21 9.69 -7.75
N GLY A 134 -23.58 10.43 -6.71
CA GLY A 134 -23.47 10.03 -5.31
C GLY A 134 -24.01 8.63 -5.00
N ASP A 135 -25.10 8.22 -5.64
CA ASP A 135 -25.77 6.95 -5.41
C ASP A 135 -25.57 5.92 -6.54
N ARG A 136 -24.71 6.21 -7.51
CA ARG A 136 -24.42 5.29 -8.62
C ARG A 136 -23.79 3.99 -8.10
N PRO A 137 -24.24 2.81 -8.56
CA PRO A 137 -23.64 1.54 -8.14
C PRO A 137 -22.14 1.51 -8.40
N TRP A 138 -21.40 0.86 -7.49
CA TRP A 138 -19.99 0.58 -7.74
C TRP A 138 -19.87 -0.43 -8.88
N GLU A 139 -19.06 -0.11 -9.89
CA GLU A 139 -18.69 -1.07 -10.93
C GLU A 139 -17.72 -2.11 -10.36
N SER A 140 -16.82 -1.69 -9.45
CA SER A 140 -15.95 -2.60 -8.74
C SER A 140 -15.40 -2.00 -7.46
N LEU A 141 -15.05 -2.88 -6.52
CA LEU A 141 -14.40 -2.58 -5.24
C LEU A 141 -13.06 -3.30 -5.17
N ARG A 142 -12.03 -2.65 -4.60
CA ARG A 142 -10.70 -3.24 -4.43
C ARG A 142 -10.07 -2.81 -3.12
N MET A 143 -9.43 -3.76 -2.43
CA MET A 143 -8.49 -3.49 -1.35
C MET A 143 -7.08 -3.40 -1.92
N CYS A 144 -6.45 -2.23 -1.86
CA CYS A 144 -5.08 -2.01 -2.31
C CYS A 144 -4.12 -2.04 -1.11
N TRP A 145 -3.04 -2.81 -1.17
CA TRP A 145 -2.13 -2.95 -0.05
C TRP A 145 -0.93 -2.02 -0.15
N TYR A 146 -0.70 -1.25 0.91
CA TYR A 146 0.53 -0.49 1.14
C TYR A 146 1.45 -1.24 2.09
N GLN A 147 2.70 -0.78 2.17
CA GLN A 147 3.67 -1.20 3.18
C GLN A 147 4.20 0.08 3.83
N ASP A 148 3.61 0.42 4.97
CA ASP A 148 3.91 1.66 5.69
C ASP A 148 5.14 1.47 6.58
N THR A 149 6.03 2.45 6.58
CA THR A 149 7.13 2.62 7.53
C THR A 149 6.74 3.60 8.62
N LEU A 150 7.57 3.78 9.65
CA LEU A 150 7.27 4.68 10.76
C LEU A 150 7.07 6.12 10.25
N ASP A 151 8.09 6.63 9.55
CA ASP A 151 8.17 8.02 9.10
C ASP A 151 7.67 8.22 7.66
N GLY A 152 7.21 7.16 7.00
CA GLY A 152 6.79 7.19 5.60
C GLY A 152 7.94 7.12 4.58
N ASP A 153 9.20 7.10 5.03
CA ASP A 153 10.37 6.92 4.17
C ASP A 153 10.47 5.50 3.59
N PHE A 154 11.19 5.34 2.48
CA PHE A 154 11.46 4.01 1.91
C PHE A 154 12.44 3.22 2.77
N VAL A 155 12.40 1.90 2.66
CA VAL A 155 13.40 1.00 3.24
C VAL A 155 14.19 0.39 2.10
N VAL A 156 15.41 0.88 1.93
CA VAL A 156 16.36 0.49 0.89
C VAL A 156 17.71 0.27 1.56
N ASP A 157 17.96 -0.95 2.03
CA ASP A 157 19.13 -1.25 2.87
C ASP A 157 19.41 -2.76 2.95
N HIS A 158 20.59 -3.10 3.46
CA HIS A 158 20.96 -4.47 3.79
C HIS A 158 20.26 -4.95 5.07
N HIS A 159 19.93 -6.24 5.14
CA HIS A 159 19.49 -6.84 6.40
C HIS A 159 20.64 -6.80 7.42
N PRO A 160 20.38 -6.36 8.67
CA PRO A 160 21.45 -6.19 9.67
C PRO A 160 22.16 -7.50 10.03
N ASP A 161 21.40 -8.60 10.08
CA ASP A 161 21.91 -9.90 10.56
C ASP A 161 22.01 -10.98 9.46
N THR A 162 21.78 -10.65 8.19
CA THR A 162 21.76 -11.65 7.10
C THR A 162 22.52 -11.12 5.90
N GLU A 163 23.74 -11.60 5.73
CA GLU A 163 24.61 -11.21 4.62
C GLU A 163 23.96 -11.55 3.27
N GLY A 164 24.12 -10.64 2.30
CA GLY A 164 23.57 -10.80 0.96
C GLY A 164 22.07 -10.50 0.83
N LEU A 165 21.33 -10.31 1.93
CA LEU A 165 19.93 -9.92 1.88
C LEU A 165 19.79 -8.39 1.84
N PHE A 166 19.08 -7.88 0.84
CA PHE A 166 18.85 -6.46 0.63
C PHE A 166 17.37 -6.17 0.41
N PHE A 167 16.87 -5.06 0.95
CA PHE A 167 15.46 -4.67 0.82
C PHE A 167 15.27 -3.50 -0.11
N ALA A 168 14.15 -3.50 -0.81
CA ALA A 168 13.63 -2.33 -1.53
C ALA A 168 12.10 -2.28 -1.33
N THR A 169 11.66 -1.74 -0.19
CA THR A 169 10.27 -1.80 0.28
C THR A 169 9.86 -0.51 1.02
N GLY A 170 8.76 -0.53 1.77
CA GLY A 170 8.35 0.61 2.59
C GLY A 170 7.76 1.76 1.77
N GLY A 171 7.06 1.45 0.68
CA GLY A 171 6.57 2.47 -0.25
C GLY A 171 5.52 3.44 0.32
N SER A 172 4.97 3.16 1.50
CA SER A 172 4.13 4.05 2.33
C SER A 172 2.98 4.78 1.59
N GLY A 173 2.46 4.16 0.53
CA GLY A 173 1.37 4.71 -0.29
C GLY A 173 1.79 5.75 -1.33
N HIS A 174 3.09 6.07 -1.45
CA HIS A 174 3.57 7.14 -2.33
C HIS A 174 4.66 6.74 -3.33
N ALA A 175 5.19 5.52 -3.25
CA ALA A 175 6.26 5.04 -4.14
C ALA A 175 5.94 5.10 -5.65
N PHE A 176 4.66 4.98 -6.04
CA PHE A 176 4.28 4.91 -7.46
C PHE A 176 4.70 6.13 -8.28
N LYS A 177 4.66 7.34 -7.70
CA LYS A 177 5.09 8.57 -8.41
C LYS A 177 6.58 8.59 -8.75
N PHE A 178 7.38 7.74 -8.08
CA PHE A 178 8.81 7.60 -8.32
C PHE A 178 9.16 6.46 -9.27
N LEU A 179 8.17 5.75 -9.84
CA LEU A 179 8.40 4.60 -10.74
C LEU A 179 9.52 4.83 -11.78
N PRO A 180 9.63 5.99 -12.46
CA PRO A 180 10.66 6.19 -13.49
C PRO A 180 12.10 6.29 -12.95
N VAL A 181 12.28 6.59 -11.66
CA VAL A 181 13.60 6.93 -11.08
C VAL A 181 13.99 6.06 -9.88
N LEU A 182 13.02 5.42 -9.22
CA LEU A 182 13.24 4.72 -7.96
C LEU A 182 14.23 3.55 -8.12
N GLY A 183 14.13 2.78 -9.21
CA GLY A 183 15.02 1.64 -9.45
C GLY A 183 16.50 2.02 -9.56
N ARG A 184 16.80 3.18 -10.17
CA ARG A 184 18.18 3.69 -10.25
C ARG A 184 18.71 4.05 -8.86
N ASN A 185 17.93 4.78 -8.07
CA ASN A 185 18.32 5.14 -6.71
C ASN A 185 18.51 3.90 -5.82
N VAL A 186 17.64 2.89 -5.97
CA VAL A 186 17.80 1.60 -5.26
C VAL A 186 19.10 0.91 -5.63
N ALA A 187 19.47 0.89 -6.92
CA ALA A 187 20.74 0.34 -7.38
C ALA A 187 21.93 1.13 -6.83
N ASP A 188 21.87 2.47 -6.84
CA ASP A 188 22.92 3.33 -6.29
C ASP A 188 23.10 3.08 -4.78
N VAL A 189 22.02 2.86 -4.02
CA VAL A 189 22.13 2.49 -2.59
C VAL A 189 22.80 1.13 -2.43
N PHE A 190 22.35 0.13 -3.19
CA PHE A 190 22.91 -1.22 -3.18
C PHE A 190 24.41 -1.25 -3.51
N GLU A 191 24.86 -0.37 -4.41
CA GLU A 191 26.25 -0.26 -4.83
C GLU A 191 27.08 0.74 -3.98
N GLY A 192 26.48 1.37 -2.96
CA GLY A 192 27.17 2.34 -2.09
C GLY A 192 27.50 3.67 -2.77
N LYS A 193 26.78 4.06 -3.83
CA LYS A 193 27.02 5.25 -4.66
C LYS A 193 26.19 6.47 -4.25
N VAL A 194 25.37 6.37 -3.20
CA VAL A 194 24.55 7.47 -2.68
C VAL A 194 25.26 8.28 -1.59
N SER A 195 24.75 9.49 -1.34
CA SER A 195 25.16 10.30 -0.19
C SER A 195 24.85 9.60 1.14
N GLU A 196 25.60 9.96 2.17
CA GLU A 196 25.33 9.51 3.55
C GLU A 196 23.90 9.84 3.97
N GLU A 197 23.44 11.05 3.66
CA GLU A 197 22.09 11.53 4.00
C GLU A 197 21.00 10.61 3.43
N LEU A 198 21.10 10.22 2.16
CA LEU A 198 20.09 9.36 1.53
C LEU A 198 20.14 7.94 2.10
N ARG A 199 21.36 7.42 2.35
CA ARG A 199 21.55 6.11 2.98
C ARG A 199 20.92 6.09 4.37
N GLU A 200 21.22 7.10 5.18
CA GLU A 200 20.67 7.26 6.54
C GLU A 200 19.15 7.41 6.55
N LYS A 201 18.60 8.08 5.53
CA LYS A 201 17.15 8.26 5.37
C LYS A 201 16.43 6.96 5.02
N TRP A 202 17.01 6.13 4.15
CA TRP A 202 16.38 4.89 3.67
C TRP A 202 16.84 3.63 4.38
N ARG A 203 17.73 3.75 5.37
CA ARG A 203 18.20 2.61 6.16
C ARG A 203 17.06 1.94 6.93
N ILE A 204 17.25 0.67 7.24
CA ILE A 204 16.36 -0.01 8.19
C ILE A 204 16.55 0.62 9.56
N GLN A 205 15.47 1.15 10.14
CA GLN A 205 15.53 1.73 11.47
C GLN A 205 15.51 0.63 12.56
N PRO A 206 16.22 0.81 13.69
CA PRO A 206 16.13 -0.13 14.80
C PRO A 206 14.73 -0.15 15.42
N LEU A 207 14.29 -1.33 15.88
CA LEU A 207 12.98 -1.51 16.53
C LEU A 207 12.80 -0.60 17.77
N SER A 208 13.91 -0.22 18.43
CA SER A 208 13.92 0.67 19.60
C SER A 208 13.43 2.08 19.32
N ARG A 209 13.43 2.53 18.05
CA ARG A 209 12.86 3.83 17.66
C ARG A 209 11.33 3.84 17.65
N ARG A 210 10.69 2.67 17.67
CA ARG A 210 9.24 2.57 17.56
C ARG A 210 8.58 2.77 18.92
N ASP A 211 7.76 3.81 19.05
CA ASP A 211 6.70 3.84 20.07
C ASP A 211 5.54 2.94 19.59
N PRO A 212 5.18 1.85 20.30
CA PRO A 212 4.05 1.00 19.94
C PRO A 212 2.71 1.73 19.85
N LYS A 213 2.58 2.91 20.49
CA LYS A 213 1.40 3.75 20.47
C LYS A 213 1.35 4.68 19.25
N GLN A 214 2.46 4.85 18.55
CA GLN A 214 2.56 5.69 17.37
C GLN A 214 2.02 4.93 16.14
N PRO A 215 0.99 5.43 15.43
CA PRO A 215 0.56 4.80 14.17
C PRO A 215 1.68 4.89 13.12
N MET A 216 1.75 3.91 12.23
CA MET A 216 2.69 3.90 11.10
C MET A 216 2.22 4.86 9.99
N GLY A 217 3.14 5.29 9.12
CA GLY A 217 2.84 6.13 7.98
C GLY A 217 2.56 7.58 8.35
N GLN A 218 3.29 8.14 9.32
CA GLN A 218 3.12 9.52 9.79
C GLN A 218 3.79 10.55 8.89
N ASP A 219 3.38 10.59 7.64
CA ASP A 219 3.76 11.66 6.71
C ASP A 219 2.78 12.84 6.72
N GLY A 220 1.80 12.83 7.64
CA GLY A 220 0.74 13.83 7.77
C GLY A 220 -0.34 13.77 6.69
N SER A 221 -0.28 12.81 5.76
CA SER A 221 -1.23 12.70 4.66
C SER A 221 -2.45 11.81 4.97
N ARG A 222 -2.39 11.04 6.06
CA ARG A 222 -3.43 10.09 6.48
C ARG A 222 -4.59 10.79 7.18
N GLY A 223 -5.79 10.65 6.63
CA GLY A 223 -7.05 11.14 7.23
C GLY A 223 -7.95 10.01 7.76
N GLY A 224 -8.99 10.39 8.49
CA GLY A 224 -10.04 9.45 8.92
C GLY A 224 -9.71 8.61 10.16
N PRO A 225 -10.47 7.53 10.42
CA PRO A 225 -10.35 6.72 11.62
C PRO A 225 -9.02 5.98 11.68
N VAL A 226 -8.58 5.63 12.90
CA VAL A 226 -7.37 4.84 13.15
C VAL A 226 -7.44 3.46 12.48
N LEU A 227 -6.27 2.84 12.28
CA LEU A 227 -6.10 1.52 11.66
C LEU A 227 -7.09 0.50 12.24
N ARG A 228 -7.94 -0.09 11.40
CA ARG A 228 -8.89 -1.12 11.82
C ARG A 228 -8.37 -2.52 11.49
N ARG A 229 -8.43 -3.44 12.45
CA ARG A 229 -8.15 -4.85 12.17
C ARG A 229 -9.41 -5.53 11.61
N LEU A 230 -9.23 -6.27 10.51
CA LEU A 230 -10.29 -7.04 9.89
C LEU A 230 -10.67 -8.23 10.77
N SER A 231 -11.97 -8.52 10.85
CA SER A 231 -12.45 -9.76 11.43
C SER A 231 -12.07 -10.95 10.55
N VAL A 232 -12.07 -12.16 11.12
CA VAL A 232 -11.83 -13.41 10.37
C VAL A 232 -12.80 -13.54 9.18
N LYS A 233 -14.06 -13.13 9.36
CA LYS A 233 -15.10 -13.17 8.31
C LYS A 233 -14.88 -12.14 7.21
N GLU A 234 -14.36 -10.96 7.53
CA GLU A 234 -14.03 -9.95 6.51
C GLU A 234 -12.78 -10.34 5.75
N GLN A 235 -11.73 -10.78 6.45
CA GLN A 235 -10.48 -11.21 5.83
C GLN A 235 -10.67 -12.43 4.93
N SER A 236 -11.59 -13.35 5.24
CA SER A 236 -11.85 -14.51 4.39
C SER A 236 -12.45 -14.15 3.03
N LYS A 237 -13.10 -12.98 2.92
CA LYS A 237 -13.70 -12.45 1.69
C LYS A 237 -12.73 -11.62 0.84
N LEU A 238 -11.61 -11.16 1.40
CA LEU A 238 -10.55 -10.44 0.67
C LEU A 238 -9.68 -11.39 -0.16
#